data_AF-A0A378YHX3-F1
#
_entry.id   AF-A0A378YHX3-F1
#
_cell.length_a   1.000
_cell.length_b   1.000
_cell.length_c   1.000
_cell.angle_alpha   90.00
_cell.angle_beta   90.00
_cell.angle_gamma   90.00
#
_symmetry.space_group_name_H-M   'P 1'
#
loop_
_entity.id
_entity.type
_entity.pdbx_description
1 polymer ?
#
loop_
_entity_poly.entity_id
_entity_poly.type
_entity_poly.pdbx_seq_one_letter_code
_entity_poly.pdbx_strand_id
1 'polypeptide(L)'
;MNRHSLQIFVLNVPEFASLTAAARRMPECRVDDVGDYVVISSDAPIAFERRALGLKPAVWYGLFTGGLNGRIETYERDIVRIAPRA
;
A
#
# COMPACT_ATOMS: atom_id res chain seq x y z
N MET A 1 -13.45 -14.72 -13.66
CA MET A 1 -13.27 -13.66 -12.65
C MET A 1 -12.01 -13.98 -11.88
N ASN A 2 -10.86 -13.48 -12.30
CA ASN A 2 -9.60 -13.69 -11.60
C ASN A 2 -9.61 -12.84 -10.32
N ARG A 3 -10.23 -13.39 -9.26
CA ARG A 3 -9.73 -13.20 -7.89
C ARG A 3 -8.30 -13.76 -7.97
N HIS A 4 -7.22 -13.00 -7.81
CA HIS A 4 -6.77 -12.42 -6.56
C HIS A 4 -5.70 -11.35 -6.88
N SER A 5 -6.09 -10.09 -7.06
CA SER A 5 -5.14 -8.97 -7.07
C SER A 5 -4.77 -8.60 -5.63
N LEU A 6 -3.53 -8.17 -5.40
CA LEU A 6 -3.15 -7.48 -4.17
C LEU A 6 -4.04 -6.23 -4.03
N GLN A 7 -4.56 -5.96 -2.83
CA GLN A 7 -5.26 -4.71 -2.50
C GLN A 7 -4.87 -4.21 -1.11
N ILE A 8 -4.49 -2.94 -1.01
CA ILE A 8 -4.22 -2.22 0.24
C ILE A 8 -5.31 -1.17 0.41
N PHE A 9 -5.96 -1.16 1.58
CA PHE A 9 -6.99 -0.19 1.92
C PHE A 9 -6.37 0.87 2.81
N VAL A 10 -6.15 2.06 2.25
CA VAL A 10 -5.45 3.17 2.91
C VAL A 10 -6.48 4.23 3.29
N LEU A 11 -6.46 4.71 4.53
CA LEU A 11 -7.35 5.82 4.93
C LEU A 11 -6.97 7.09 4.15
N ASN A 12 -7.94 7.78 3.57
CA ASN A 12 -7.74 8.99 2.77
C ASN A 12 -7.52 10.24 3.64
N VAL A 13 -6.40 10.27 4.37
CA VAL A 13 -6.00 11.36 5.27
C VAL A 13 -4.58 11.84 4.93
N PRO A 14 -4.20 13.09 5.28
CA PRO A 14 -2.91 13.68 4.93
C PRO A 14 -1.70 12.85 5.35
N GLU A 15 -1.79 12.11 6.45
CA GLU A 15 -0.74 11.26 7.00
C GLU A 15 -0.30 10.15 6.03
N PHE A 16 -1.22 9.66 5.19
CA PHE A 16 -0.94 8.61 4.19
C PHE A 16 -0.79 9.15 2.76
N ALA A 17 -0.89 10.47 2.54
CA ALA A 17 -0.88 11.05 1.20
C ALA A 17 0.40 10.73 0.40
N SER A 18 1.56 10.64 1.06
CA SER A 18 2.81 10.30 0.37
C SER A 18 2.82 8.87 -0.15
N LEU A 19 2.17 7.93 0.55
CA LEU A 19 2.02 6.53 0.13
C LEU A 19 1.18 6.43 -1.14
N THR A 20 0.00 7.04 -1.14
CA THR A 20 -0.93 6.98 -2.29
C THR A 20 -0.35 7.71 -3.50
N ALA A 21 0.33 8.85 -3.29
CA ALA A 21 1.05 9.56 -4.34
C ALA A 21 2.22 8.74 -4.93
N ALA A 22 2.95 7.98 -4.10
CA ALA A 22 3.98 7.08 -4.59
C ALA A 22 3.37 5.93 -5.41
N ALA A 23 2.30 5.30 -4.92
CA ALA A 23 1.62 4.22 -5.62
C ALA A 23 1.08 4.67 -7.00
N ARG A 24 0.52 5.89 -7.11
CA ARG A 24 0.07 6.45 -8.39
C ARG A 24 1.17 6.62 -9.44
N ARG A 25 2.45 6.64 -9.03
CA ARG A 25 3.60 6.72 -9.94
C ARG A 25 4.18 5.36 -10.33
N MET A 26 3.67 4.27 -9.74
CA MET A 26 4.13 2.91 -10.03
C MET A 26 3.26 2.33 -11.17
N PRO A 27 3.84 1.95 -12.32
CA PRO A 27 3.06 1.42 -13.45
C PRO A 27 2.32 0.10 -13.14
N GLU A 28 2.72 -0.60 -12.09
CA GLU A 28 2.16 -1.86 -11.61
C GLU A 28 0.91 -1.64 -10.76
N CYS A 29 0.72 -0.41 -10.26
CA CYS A 29 -0.36 -0.05 -9.34
C CYS A 29 -1.54 0.57 -10.08
N ARG A 30 -2.75 0.13 -9.71
CA ARG A 30 -4.00 0.85 -9.94
C ARG A 30 -4.42 1.49 -8.62
N VAL A 31 -4.82 2.75 -8.64
CA VAL A 31 -5.17 3.51 -7.43
C VAL A 31 -6.53 4.15 -7.61
N ASP A 32 -7.49 3.73 -6.79
CA ASP A 32 -8.88 4.17 -6.84
C ASP A 32 -9.25 4.90 -5.54
N ASP A 33 -9.92 6.04 -5.66
CA ASP A 33 -10.48 6.77 -4.52
C ASP A 33 -11.89 6.20 -4.23
N VAL A 34 -12.09 5.63 -3.03
CA VAL A 34 -13.31 4.92 -2.63
C VAL A 34 -13.80 5.43 -1.28
N GLY A 35 -14.63 6.47 -1.30
CA GLY A 35 -15.13 7.13 -0.08
C GLY A 35 -13.98 7.70 0.75
N ASP A 36 -13.92 7.34 2.03
CA ASP A 36 -12.84 7.76 2.95
C ASP A 36 -11.57 6.92 2.82
N TYR A 37 -11.47 6.07 1.79
CA TYR A 37 -10.31 5.23 1.53
C TYR A 37 -9.73 5.48 0.14
N VAL A 38 -8.45 5.16 0.00
CA VAL A 38 -7.75 4.97 -1.26
C VAL A 38 -7.37 3.50 -1.36
N VAL A 39 -7.77 2.83 -2.44
CA VAL A 39 -7.47 1.42 -2.67
C VAL A 39 -6.32 1.32 -3.67
N ILE A 40 -5.19 0.78 -3.21
CA ILE A 40 -4.03 0.49 -4.07
C ILE A 40 -4.11 -0.99 -4.46
N SER A 41 -4.21 -1.27 -5.75
CA SER A 41 -4.29 -2.62 -6.30
C SER A 41 -3.10 -2.93 -7.21
N SER A 42 -2.62 -4.17 -7.21
CA SER A 42 -1.59 -4.64 -8.14
C SER A 42 -1.73 -6.14 -8.43
N ASP A 43 -1.35 -6.56 -9.61
CA ASP A 43 -1.25 -7.99 -9.99
C ASP A 43 0.19 -8.53 -9.83
N ALA A 44 1.13 -7.66 -9.44
CA ALA A 44 2.53 -7.98 -9.17
C ALA A 44 2.91 -7.61 -7.73
N PRO A 45 4.00 -8.16 -7.18
CA PRO A 45 4.54 -7.70 -5.91
C PRO A 45 4.93 -6.23 -5.97
N ILE A 46 4.65 -5.48 -4.89
CA ILE A 46 5.02 -4.08 -4.74
C ILE A 46 5.81 -3.87 -3.46
N ALA A 47 6.67 -2.86 -3.47
CA ALA A 47 7.46 -2.47 -2.31
C ALA A 47 7.37 -0.97 -2.07
N PHE A 48 7.41 -0.60 -0.79
CA PHE A 48 7.52 0.79 -0.38
C PHE A 48 8.70 0.95 0.58
N GLU A 49 9.35 2.10 0.51
CA GLU A 49 10.44 2.46 1.41
C GLU A 49 10.02 3.62 2.29
N ARG A 50 10.11 3.45 3.62
CA ARG A 50 9.63 4.42 4.60
C ARG A 50 10.27 5.80 4.42
N ARG A 51 11.59 5.82 4.17
CA ARG A 51 12.36 7.06 4.04
C ARG A 51 12.02 7.80 2.76
N ALA A 52 11.84 7.09 1.64
CA ALA A 52 11.39 7.67 0.38
C ALA A 52 9.98 8.29 0.48
N LEU A 53 9.12 7.70 1.31
CA LEU A 53 7.79 8.24 1.61
C LEU A 53 7.78 9.35 2.67
N GLY A 54 8.91 9.62 3.35
CA GLY A 54 8.97 10.59 4.45
C GLY A 54 8.12 10.22 5.67
N LEU A 55 7.73 8.95 5.82
CA LEU A 55 6.80 8.53 6.88
C LEU A 55 7.50 8.40 8.24
N LYS A 56 6.87 8.96 9.27
CA LYS A 56 7.25 8.76 10.67
C LYS A 56 7.00 7.28 11.07
N PRO A 57 7.78 6.71 12.00
CA PRO A 57 7.60 5.31 12.42
C PRO A 57 6.17 4.94 12.83
N ALA A 58 5.47 5.82 13.55
CA ALA A 58 4.10 5.56 13.98
C ALA A 58 3.11 5.39 12.81
N VAL A 59 3.24 6.20 11.76
CA VAL A 59 2.41 6.07 10.55
C VAL A 59 2.85 4.86 9.73
N TRP A 60 4.18 4.63 9.65
CA TRP A 60 4.76 3.50 8.92
C TRP A 60 4.24 2.16 9.41
N TYR A 61 4.13 1.94 10.72
CA TYR A 61 3.60 0.69 11.27
C TYR A 61 2.07 0.59 11.21
N GLY A 62 1.40 1.66 10.77
CA GLY A 62 -0.05 1.73 10.58
C GLY A 62 -0.51 1.49 9.14
N LEU A 63 0.37 1.16 8.18
CA LEU A 63 0.03 1.11 6.74
C LEU A 63 -1.15 0.18 6.39
N PHE A 64 -1.35 -0.88 7.17
CA PHE A 64 -2.35 -1.92 6.87
C PHE A 64 -3.54 -1.94 7.83
N THR A 65 -3.68 -0.94 8.71
CA THR A 65 -4.80 -0.89 9.66
C THR A 65 -6.15 -0.69 8.97
N GLY A 66 -6.17 -0.11 7.77
CA GLY A 66 -7.37 -0.04 6.92
C GLY A 66 -7.73 -1.36 6.24
N GLY A 67 -6.82 -2.35 6.21
CA GLY A 67 -7.02 -3.67 5.63
C GLY A 67 -6.02 -4.00 4.52
N LEU A 68 -5.82 -5.31 4.32
CA LEU A 68 -4.93 -5.86 3.28
C LEU A 68 -5.51 -7.17 2.72
N ASN A 69 -5.66 -7.23 1.40
CA ASN A 69 -5.84 -8.48 0.65
C ASN A 69 -4.54 -8.80 -0.11
N GLY A 70 -3.70 -9.65 0.46
CA GLY A 70 -2.40 -10.01 -0.10
C GLY A 70 -1.57 -10.79 0.90
N ARG A 71 -0.26 -10.85 0.68
CA ARG A 71 0.72 -11.44 1.60
C ARG A 71 1.85 -10.45 1.85
N ILE A 72 2.03 -10.05 3.11
CA ILE A 72 3.23 -9.32 3.55
C ILE A 72 4.40 -10.30 3.52
N GLU A 73 5.40 -10.01 2.70
CA GLU A 73 6.61 -10.84 2.59
C GLU A 73 7.75 -10.28 3.46
N THR A 74 7.78 -8.96 3.63
CA THR A 74 8.73 -8.26 4.50
C THR A 74 8.06 -7.02 5.05
N TYR A 75 8.23 -6.72 6.33
CA TYR A 75 7.78 -5.47 6.94
C TYR A 75 8.73 -5.09 8.08
N GLU A 76 9.75 -4.35 7.70
CA GLU A 76 10.82 -3.94 8.60
C GLU A 76 10.69 -2.46 8.92
N ARG A 77 11.72 -1.89 9.56
CA ARG A 77 11.77 -0.47 9.91
C ARG A 77 11.69 0.46 8.70
N ASP A 78 12.32 0.08 7.58
CA ASP A 78 12.51 0.99 6.44
C ASP A 78 11.94 0.46 5.11
N ILE A 79 11.54 -0.82 5.04
CA ILE A 79 11.02 -1.44 3.82
C ILE A 79 9.83 -2.34 4.11
N VAL A 80 8.85 -2.33 3.20
CA VAL A 80 7.75 -3.29 3.18
C VAL A 80 7.63 -3.86 1.76
N ARG A 81 7.42 -5.17 1.66
CA ARG A 81 7.18 -5.86 0.38
C ARG A 81 5.95 -6.74 0.51
N ILE A 82 5.07 -6.65 -0.49
CA ILE A 82 3.74 -7.25 -0.46
C ILE A 82 3.49 -7.92 -1.80
N ALA A 83 3.03 -9.16 -1.79
CA ALA A 83 2.67 -9.91 -2.98
C ALA A 83 1.15 -10.18 -3.05
N PRO A 84 0.62 -10.43 -4.27
CA PRO A 84 -0.66 -11.07 -4.44
C PRO A 84 -0.73 -12.40 -3.66
N ARG A 85 -1.94 -12.76 -3.22
CA ARG A 85 -2.19 -14.05 -2.57
C ARG A 85 -2.35 -15.11 -3.65
N ALA A 86 -1.58 -16.20 -3.54
CA ALA A 86 -1.71 -17.38 -4.40
C ALA A 86 -3.00 -18.16 -4.11
#